data_AF-A0A9W3DBH3-F1
#
_entry.id   AF-A0A9W3DBH3-F1
#
_cell.length_a   1.000
_cell.length_b   1.000
_cell.length_c   1.000
_cell.angle_alpha   90.00
_cell.angle_beta   90.00
_cell.angle_gamma   90.00
#
_symmetry.space_group_name_H-M   'P 1'
#
loop_
_entity.id
_entity.type
_entity.pdbx_description
1 polymer ?
#
loop_
_entity_poly.entity_id
_entity_poly.type
_entity_poly.pdbx_seq_one_letter_code
_entity_poly.pdbx_strand_id
1 'polypeptide(L)'
;MMSQDTRRLQKVSGDVRDEHLMFCPKEPRLTFPEKENTKGLKKIPKLEDLAKYSIIGRKPRRADLDMNHHVNNVTYIGWLLEVTGDIASPESGVIQKFPVMKGATVEQENK
;
A
#
# COMPACT_ATOMS: atom_id res chain seq x y z
N MET A 1 5.91 12.04 -14.78
CA MET A 1 4.46 11.86 -14.98
C MET A 1 4.20 10.52 -15.65
N MET A 2 3.04 9.90 -15.46
CA MET A 2 2.72 8.59 -16.08
C MET A 2 2.05 8.80 -17.44
N SER A 3 2.53 8.14 -18.49
CA SER A 3 1.87 8.15 -19.80
C SER A 3 0.61 7.27 -19.76
N GLN A 4 -0.50 7.75 -20.30
CA GLN A 4 -1.76 6.99 -20.36
C GLN A 4 -1.67 5.81 -21.34
N ASP A 5 -1.06 6.02 -22.52
CA ASP A 5 -0.98 5.00 -23.58
C ASP A 5 0.02 3.89 -23.24
N THR A 6 1.22 4.28 -22.79
CA THR A 6 2.32 3.32 -22.62
C THR A 6 2.38 2.75 -21.21
N ARG A 7 1.71 3.39 -20.25
CA ARG A 7 1.83 3.08 -18.82
C ARG A 7 3.29 3.06 -18.33
N ARG A 8 4.13 3.94 -18.88
CA ARG A 8 5.51 4.17 -18.43
C ARG A 8 5.65 5.54 -17.80
N LEU A 9 6.55 5.64 -16.81
CA LEU A 9 6.95 6.92 -16.24
C LEU A 9 7.78 7.69 -17.26
N GLN A 10 7.37 8.93 -17.52
CA GLN A 10 8.04 9.88 -18.38
C GLN A 10 8.45 11.13 -17.59
N LYS A 11 9.45 11.87 -18.09
CA LYS A 11 9.83 13.18 -17.53
C LYS A 11 8.65 14.16 -17.64
N VAL A 12 8.59 15.13 -16.72
CA VAL A 12 7.59 16.21 -16.78
C VAL A 12 7.97 17.15 -17.94
N SER A 13 7.01 17.49 -18.81
CA SER A 13 7.24 18.40 -19.94
C SER A 13 7.55 19.83 -19.47
N GLY A 14 8.02 20.68 -20.39
CA GLY A 14 8.23 22.10 -20.13
C GLY A 14 6.91 22.78 -19.74
N ASP A 15 5.90 22.67 -20.60
CA ASP A 15 4.60 23.34 -20.43
C ASP A 15 3.93 23.03 -19.07
N VAL A 16 3.86 21.75 -18.69
CA VAL A 16 3.26 21.35 -17.40
C VAL A 16 4.06 21.88 -16.22
N ARG A 17 5.39 21.92 -16.36
CA ARG A 17 6.28 22.42 -15.33
C ARG A 17 6.13 23.93 -15.19
N ASP A 18 6.01 24.67 -16.27
CA ASP A 18 5.85 26.12 -16.25
C ASP A 18 4.47 26.53 -15.70
N GLU A 19 3.42 25.75 -16.00
CA GLU A 19 2.09 25.89 -15.40
C GLU A 19 2.09 25.61 -13.89
N HIS A 20 2.79 24.58 -13.44
CA HIS A 20 2.72 24.15 -12.04
C HIS A 20 3.72 24.90 -11.13
N LEU A 21 4.95 25.13 -11.60
CA LEU A 21 6.01 25.72 -10.78
C LEU A 21 5.70 27.16 -10.35
N MET A 22 4.88 27.89 -11.09
CA MET A 22 4.47 29.25 -10.69
C MET A 22 3.77 29.30 -9.33
N PHE A 23 3.14 28.20 -8.93
CA PHE A 23 2.46 28.07 -7.63
C PHE A 23 3.34 27.44 -6.55
N CYS A 24 4.52 26.94 -6.92
CA CYS A 24 5.41 26.28 -5.98
C CYS A 24 6.16 27.33 -5.14
N PRO A 25 6.15 27.24 -3.80
CA PRO A 25 6.95 28.13 -2.96
C PRO A 25 8.44 27.90 -3.24
N LYS A 26 9.22 28.99 -3.24
CA LYS A 26 10.68 28.94 -3.46
C LYS A 26 11.39 28.02 -2.45
N GLU A 27 10.91 28.00 -1.21
CA GLU A 27 11.34 27.09 -0.16
C GLU A 27 10.23 26.06 0.13
N PRO A 28 10.52 24.74 0.03
CA PRO A 28 9.53 23.71 0.29
C PRO A 28 9.04 23.73 1.74
N ARG A 29 7.72 23.85 1.94
CA ARG A 29 7.09 23.71 3.25
C ARG A 29 6.71 22.25 3.50
N LEU A 30 7.69 21.43 3.87
CA LEU A 30 7.46 20.03 4.17
C LEU A 30 6.64 19.87 5.45
N THR A 31 5.54 19.13 5.40
CA THR A 31 4.73 18.81 6.60
C THR A 31 5.52 18.01 7.65
N PHE A 32 6.51 17.25 7.18
CA PHE A 32 7.46 16.54 8.03
C PHE A 32 8.87 17.06 7.71
N PRO A 33 9.58 17.68 8.67
CA PRO A 33 10.94 18.15 8.47
C PRO A 33 11.85 17.02 8.00
N GLU A 34 12.74 17.26 7.05
CA GLU A 34 13.56 16.21 6.45
C GLU A 34 14.43 15.46 7.49
N LYS A 35 14.90 16.19 8.51
CA LYS A 35 15.64 15.63 9.66
C LYS A 35 14.81 14.66 10.50
N GLU A 36 13.51 14.89 10.60
CA GLU A 36 12.56 14.11 11.42
C GLU A 36 11.82 13.05 10.59
N ASN A 37 11.77 13.22 9.28
CA ASN A 37 11.09 12.33 8.33
C ASN A 37 11.94 11.08 7.99
N THR A 38 12.67 10.56 8.98
CA THR A 38 13.44 9.32 8.84
C THR A 38 12.54 8.10 8.67
N LYS A 39 11.25 8.18 9.03
CA LYS A 39 10.31 7.04 8.88
C LYS A 39 9.59 7.02 7.53
N GLY A 40 9.19 8.17 6.97
CA GLY A 40 8.46 8.23 5.70
C GLY A 40 9.34 8.03 4.47
N LEU A 41 10.64 8.29 4.58
CA LEU A 41 11.63 8.10 3.49
C LEU A 41 12.25 6.69 3.45
N LYS A 42 11.96 5.85 4.46
CA LYS A 42 12.50 4.48 4.50
C LYS A 42 11.78 3.59 3.50
N LYS A 43 12.55 2.76 2.80
CA LYS A 43 12.01 1.69 1.97
C LYS A 43 11.23 0.73 2.85
N ILE A 44 9.96 0.53 2.53
CA ILE A 44 9.10 -0.44 3.22
C ILE A 44 9.53 -1.84 2.73
N PRO A 45 10.01 -2.75 3.61
CA PRO A 45 10.33 -4.11 3.20
C PRO A 45 9.05 -4.84 2.81
N LYS A 46 9.14 -5.68 1.79
CA LYS A 46 8.03 -6.60 1.48
C LYS A 46 7.95 -7.63 2.60
N LEU A 47 6.73 -8.03 2.93
CA LEU A 47 6.51 -9.10 3.89
C LEU A 47 6.80 -10.43 3.20
N GLU A 48 7.86 -11.12 3.63
CA GLU A 48 8.25 -12.45 3.09
C GLU A 48 7.56 -13.60 3.83
N ASP A 49 7.20 -13.39 5.11
CA ASP A 49 6.51 -14.38 5.95
C ASP A 49 4.99 -14.37 5.75
N LEU A 50 4.31 -15.45 6.16
CA LEU A 50 2.85 -15.52 6.16
C LEU A 50 2.25 -14.37 6.98
N ALA A 51 1.39 -13.57 6.34
CA ALA A 51 0.70 -12.48 7.01
C ALA A 51 -0.20 -13.02 8.14
N LYS A 52 -0.12 -12.40 9.31
CA LYS A 52 -0.97 -12.74 10.47
C LYS A 52 -2.46 -12.68 10.13
N TYR A 53 -2.83 -11.74 9.26
CA TYR A 53 -4.17 -11.57 8.73
C TYR A 53 -4.09 -11.35 7.22
N SER A 54 -5.01 -11.95 6.48
CA SER A 54 -5.15 -11.71 5.05
C SER A 54 -6.62 -11.73 4.65
N ILE A 55 -6.97 -10.94 3.65
CA ILE A 55 -8.29 -10.92 3.03
C ILE A 55 -8.07 -11.17 1.55
N ILE A 56 -8.56 -12.31 1.06
CA ILE A 56 -8.37 -12.77 -0.31
C ILE A 56 -9.63 -12.43 -1.13
N GLY A 57 -9.48 -12.20 -2.43
CA GLY A 57 -10.61 -12.09 -3.35
C GLY A 57 -11.35 -10.74 -3.31
N ARG A 58 -10.73 -9.69 -2.76
CA ARG A 58 -11.28 -8.32 -2.85
C ARG A 58 -11.42 -7.89 -4.30
N LYS A 59 -12.58 -7.34 -4.62
CA LYS A 59 -12.89 -6.76 -5.92
C LYS A 59 -13.30 -5.30 -5.74
N PRO A 60 -12.83 -4.39 -6.59
CA PRO A 60 -13.29 -3.01 -6.56
C PRO A 60 -14.78 -2.95 -6.92
N ARG A 61 -15.51 -2.08 -6.24
CA ARG A 61 -16.90 -1.72 -6.55
C ARG A 61 -16.91 -0.56 -7.54
N ARG A 62 -18.07 -0.28 -8.13
CA ARG A 62 -18.26 0.87 -9.02
C ARG A 62 -17.82 2.20 -8.39
N ALA A 63 -18.14 2.40 -7.11
CA ALA A 63 -17.78 3.62 -6.38
C ALA A 63 -16.29 3.74 -6.04
N ASP A 64 -15.52 2.66 -6.20
CA ASP A 64 -14.08 2.64 -5.90
C ASP A 64 -13.24 3.12 -7.10
N LEU A 65 -13.86 3.40 -8.26
CA LEU A 65 -13.19 3.89 -9.47
C LEU A 65 -13.17 5.41 -9.54
N ASP A 66 -12.05 5.98 -9.97
CA ASP A 66 -11.89 7.41 -10.25
C ASP A 66 -12.32 7.77 -11.70
N MET A 67 -12.25 9.06 -12.03
CA MET A 67 -12.60 9.57 -13.37
C MET A 67 -11.73 9.00 -14.50
N ASN A 68 -10.55 8.44 -14.16
CA ASN A 68 -9.65 7.80 -15.11
C ASN A 68 -9.94 6.30 -15.26
N HIS A 69 -11.03 5.81 -14.65
CA HIS A 69 -11.40 4.40 -14.56
C HIS A 69 -10.36 3.52 -13.84
N HIS A 70 -9.50 4.11 -13.01
CA HIS A 70 -8.61 3.36 -12.13
C HIS A 70 -9.22 3.24 -10.74
N VAL A 71 -8.82 2.22 -9.98
CA VAL A 71 -9.15 2.15 -8.56
C VAL A 71 -8.52 3.36 -7.86
N ASN A 72 -9.32 4.09 -7.10
CA ASN A 72 -8.87 5.28 -6.38
C ASN A 72 -7.84 4.90 -5.30
N ASN A 73 -6.78 5.71 -5.15
CA ASN A 73 -5.76 5.53 -4.13
C ASN A 73 -6.35 5.41 -2.71
N VAL A 74 -7.46 6.11 -2.40
CA VAL A 74 -8.14 6.04 -1.10
C VAL A 74 -8.72 4.65 -0.83
N THR A 75 -9.17 3.92 -1.86
CA THR A 75 -9.69 2.57 -1.70
C THR A 75 -8.63 1.60 -1.17
N TYR A 76 -7.37 1.76 -1.58
CA TYR A 76 -6.26 0.94 -1.07
C TYR A 76 -6.03 1.14 0.43
N ILE A 77 -6.24 2.36 0.95
CA ILE A 77 -6.16 2.64 2.40
C ILE A 77 -7.30 1.93 3.13
N GLY A 78 -8.52 1.95 2.58
CA GLY A 78 -9.65 1.21 3.12
C GLY A 78 -9.33 -0.29 3.23
N TRP A 79 -8.84 -0.90 2.15
CA TRP A 79 -8.46 -2.30 2.15
C TRP A 79 -7.35 -2.64 3.16
N LEU A 80 -6.38 -1.74 3.34
CA LEU A 80 -5.34 -1.88 4.35
C LEU A 80 -5.94 -1.88 5.77
N LEU A 81 -6.81 -0.92 6.08
CA LEU A 81 -7.39 -0.77 7.41
C LEU A 81 -8.30 -1.94 7.78
N GLU A 82 -9.02 -2.50 6.81
CA GLU A 82 -9.88 -3.67 7.02
C GLU A 82 -9.10 -4.92 7.44
N VAL A 83 -7.79 -5.00 7.19
CA VAL A 83 -6.91 -6.09 7.66
C VAL A 83 -6.40 -5.85 9.09
N THR A 84 -6.48 -4.61 9.60
CA THR A 84 -5.80 -4.18 10.83
C THR A 84 -6.69 -4.03 12.07
N GLY A 85 -8.02 -4.14 11.95
CA GLY A 85 -8.95 -3.90 13.08
C GLY A 85 -9.45 -5.17 13.77
N ASP A 86 -9.95 -5.02 15.01
CA ASP A 86 -10.76 -6.01 15.76
C ASP A 86 -12.05 -6.45 15.00
N ILE A 87 -12.37 -5.78 13.89
CA ILE A 87 -13.39 -6.17 12.89
C ILE A 87 -12.99 -7.49 12.19
N ALA A 88 -11.71 -7.88 12.31
CA ALA A 88 -11.25 -9.23 12.04
C ALA A 88 -11.69 -10.25 13.10
N SER A 89 -12.91 -10.11 13.62
CA SER A 89 -13.56 -11.20 14.32
C SER A 89 -13.58 -12.40 13.37
N PRO A 90 -13.02 -13.56 13.77
CA PRO A 90 -13.06 -14.78 12.97
C PRO A 90 -14.49 -15.25 12.65
N GLU A 91 -15.50 -14.65 13.29
CA GLU A 91 -16.93 -14.90 13.04
C GLU A 91 -17.45 -14.32 11.72
N SER A 92 -16.73 -13.38 11.09
CA SER A 92 -17.13 -12.80 9.81
C SER A 92 -16.93 -13.72 8.59
N GLY A 93 -16.25 -14.87 8.75
CA GLY A 93 -16.08 -15.89 7.71
C GLY A 93 -15.19 -15.51 6.51
N VAL A 94 -14.65 -14.29 6.46
CA VAL A 94 -13.87 -13.76 5.32
C VAL A 94 -12.35 -13.77 5.56
N ILE A 95 -11.90 -14.03 6.79
CA ILE A 95 -10.49 -13.90 7.19
C ILE A 95 -9.87 -15.25 7.45
N GLN A 96 -8.88 -15.62 6.64
CA GLN A 96 -8.04 -16.78 6.90
C GLN A 96 -6.92 -16.38 7.87
N LYS A 97 -7.00 -16.86 9.11
CA LYS A 97 -5.86 -16.84 10.05
C LYS A 97 -4.87 -17.92 9.60
N PHE A 98 -3.69 -17.53 9.15
CA PHE A 98 -2.61 -18.49 8.93
C PHE A 98 -2.01 -18.89 10.29
N PRO A 99 -1.83 -20.19 10.58
CA PRO A 99 -1.17 -20.60 11.81
C PRO A 99 0.28 -20.10 11.80
N VAL A 100 0.66 -19.38 12.84
CA VAL A 100 2.07 -19.07 13.12
C VAL A 100 2.73 -20.40 13.46
N MET A 101 3.50 -20.97 12.52
CA MET A 101 4.31 -22.15 12.81
C MET A 101 5.39 -21.73 13.82
N LYS A 102 5.16 -22.03 15.10
CA LYS A 102 6.24 -22.06 16.09
C LYS A 102 7.16 -23.21 15.72
N GLY A 103 8.46 -22.94 15.68
CA GLY A 103 9.50 -23.81 15.12
C GLY A 103 9.28 -25.29 15.41
N ALA A 104 9.14 -26.08 14.35
CA ALA A 104 9.15 -27.52 14.44
C ALA A 104 10.60 -27.99 14.64
N THR A 105 10.98 -28.27 15.88
CA THR A 105 12.10 -29.14 16.19
C THR A 105 11.71 -30.54 15.69
N VAL A 106 12.38 -31.02 14.65
CA VAL A 106 12.26 -32.40 14.19
C VAL A 106 13.17 -33.25 15.07
N GLU A 107 12.62 -33.87 16.11
CA GLU A 107 13.25 -35.06 16.71
C GLU A 107 12.92 -36.26 15.82
N GLN A 108 13.95 -36.82 15.19
CA GLN A 108 13.86 -38.09 14.48
C GLN A 108 13.91 -39.23 15.52
N GLU A 109 12.77 -39.84 15.82
CA GLU A 109 12.74 -41.19 16.39
C GLU A 109 13.08 -42.20 15.29
N ASN A 110 14.32 -42.70 15.31
CA ASN A 110 14.70 -43.89 14.55
C ASN A 110 14.12 -45.15 15.24
N LYS A 111 13.38 -45.94 14.47
CA LYS A 111 13.14 -47.36 14.71
C LYS A 111 14.33 -48.19 14.21
#